data_AF-A0A7X5U2J8-F1
#
_entry.id   AF-A0A7X5U2J8-F1
#
_cell.length_a   1.000
_cell.length_b   1.000
_cell.length_c   1.000
_cell.angle_alpha   90.00
_cell.angle_beta   90.00
_cell.angle_gamma   90.00
#
_symmetry.space_group_name_H-M   'P 1'
#
loop_
_entity.id
_entity.type
_entity.pdbx_description
1 polymer ?
#
loop_
_entity_poly.entity_id
_entity_poly.type
_entity_poly.pdbx_seq_one_letter_code
_entity_poly.pdbx_strand_id
1 'polypeptide(L)'
;MSSFAPSLSHYRREWTPKGDVGLSGLWVGAVVSDASGRQYWGLRGADDFVRGMTHVVSPICGFRLLARDFNTPADHLFSEYSTIDWFEPLTYLASAEQVQTFYPSGRIERDDEGFHWFDASGRWEIHGNTVSAVVLTHVPTQDELADNDVYYRHELMHVTGSIDGVDVSGYAHQDFAYGPDGLIYTELPIARNLQGMWMSWLHEYDDGTVGGGSFWQGRSGLDFGPGYQLRDGRTTVHNDVRAQPSFDANGRLISLDATLGDESYRFAFNNMGSPLHYFGELTSDTSGRSVARSWCWVEHAGDLLTPDLLDLASAQFRLARGR
;
A
#
# COMPACT_ATOMS: atom_id res chain seq x y z
N MET A 1 -9.25 16.13 -1.61
CA MET A 1 -9.39 14.80 -0.97
C MET A 1 -10.77 14.67 -0.36
N SER A 2 -11.33 13.46 -0.38
CA SER A 2 -12.59 13.12 0.27
C SER A 2 -12.46 11.83 1.07
N SER A 3 -13.38 11.58 2.01
CA SER A 3 -13.42 10.35 2.79
C SER A 3 -14.84 9.80 2.92
N PHE A 4 -14.96 8.47 3.01
CA PHE A 4 -16.23 7.74 3.03
C PHE A 4 -16.22 6.67 4.12
N ALA A 5 -17.39 6.34 4.66
CA ALA A 5 -17.53 5.14 5.47
C ALA A 5 -17.23 3.91 4.60
N PRO A 6 -16.41 2.94 5.07
CA PRO A 6 -16.16 1.71 4.34
C PRO A 6 -17.46 0.94 4.10
N SER A 7 -17.55 0.29 2.94
CA SER A 7 -18.65 -0.60 2.59
C SER A 7 -18.19 -1.59 1.53
N LEU A 8 -18.87 -2.74 1.48
CA LEU A 8 -18.52 -3.81 0.54
C LEU A 8 -18.51 -3.35 -0.93
N SER A 9 -19.35 -2.37 -1.30
CA SER A 9 -19.37 -1.83 -2.66
C SER A 9 -18.04 -1.26 -3.11
N HIS A 10 -17.24 -0.70 -2.19
CA HIS A 10 -15.93 -0.15 -2.52
C HIS A 10 -14.98 -1.23 -3.05
N TYR A 11 -15.12 -2.49 -2.64
CA TYR A 11 -14.21 -3.57 -3.06
C TYR A 11 -14.61 -4.20 -4.40
N ARG A 12 -15.70 -3.74 -5.01
CA ARG A 12 -16.16 -4.23 -6.30
C ARG A 12 -15.30 -3.68 -7.44
N ARG A 13 -15.03 -4.50 -8.46
CA ARG A 13 -14.19 -4.10 -9.62
C ARG A 13 -14.83 -3.00 -10.45
N GLU A 14 -16.16 -2.98 -10.50
CA GLU A 14 -16.96 -1.98 -11.20
C GLU A 14 -17.15 -0.70 -10.40
N TRP A 15 -16.75 -0.66 -9.13
CA TRP A 15 -16.83 0.56 -8.35
C TRP A 15 -15.81 1.57 -8.86
N THR A 16 -16.27 2.78 -9.13
CA THR A 16 -15.43 3.89 -9.55
C THR A 16 -15.87 5.14 -8.77
N PRO A 17 -14.94 6.09 -8.50
CA PRO A 17 -15.30 7.32 -7.82
C PRO A 17 -16.15 8.25 -8.70
N LYS A 18 -16.11 8.06 -10.03
CA LYS A 18 -16.83 8.84 -11.05
C LYS A 18 -17.04 8.00 -12.31
N GLY A 19 -18.05 8.32 -13.12
CA GLY A 19 -18.49 7.50 -14.26
C GLY A 19 -17.57 7.49 -15.49
N ASP A 20 -16.54 8.32 -15.54
CA ASP A 20 -15.60 8.50 -16.66
C ASP A 20 -14.22 7.87 -16.43
N VAL A 21 -13.97 7.30 -15.26
CA VAL A 21 -12.72 6.60 -14.91
C VAL A 21 -12.98 5.11 -14.71
N GLY A 22 -11.96 4.29 -14.98
CA GLY A 22 -11.94 2.86 -14.73
C GLY A 22 -10.75 2.46 -13.84
N LEU A 23 -10.74 1.20 -13.39
CA LEU A 23 -9.63 0.65 -12.60
C LEU A 23 -8.35 0.58 -13.44
N SER A 24 -7.28 1.18 -12.92
CA SER A 24 -5.92 1.21 -13.49
C SER A 24 -4.89 0.44 -12.66
N GLY A 25 -5.29 -0.11 -11.52
CA GLY A 25 -4.44 -0.94 -10.66
C GLY A 25 -5.03 -1.09 -9.26
N LEU A 26 -4.70 -2.20 -8.61
CA LEU A 26 -5.11 -2.55 -7.25
C LEU A 26 -3.93 -3.19 -6.52
N TRP A 27 -3.72 -2.82 -5.26
CA TRP A 27 -2.69 -3.42 -4.41
C TRP A 27 -3.23 -3.74 -3.04
N VAL A 28 -2.87 -4.90 -2.51
CA VAL A 28 -3.20 -5.34 -1.15
C VAL A 28 -1.88 -5.59 -0.44
N GLY A 29 -1.67 -4.86 0.66
CA GLY A 29 -0.44 -4.87 1.41
C GLY A 29 -0.69 -5.20 2.87
N ALA A 30 0.23 -5.92 3.52
CA ALA A 30 0.20 -6.13 4.96
C ALA A 30 1.62 -6.17 5.55
N VAL A 31 1.78 -5.51 6.70
CA VAL A 31 2.98 -5.58 7.54
C VAL A 31 2.54 -6.01 8.92
N VAL A 32 2.98 -7.20 9.33
CA VAL A 32 2.56 -7.83 10.58
C VAL A 32 3.77 -8.33 11.35
N SER A 33 3.61 -8.45 12.66
CA SER A 33 4.66 -8.98 13.54
C SER A 33 4.11 -10.00 14.52
N ASP A 34 4.96 -10.98 14.86
CA ASP A 34 4.70 -11.90 15.96
C ASP A 34 5.13 -11.32 17.32
N ALA A 35 4.85 -12.05 18.39
CA ALA A 35 5.21 -11.65 19.76
C ALA A 35 6.74 -11.58 20.01
N SER A 36 7.56 -12.20 19.16
CA SER A 36 9.02 -12.11 19.22
C SER A 36 9.56 -10.85 18.53
N GLY A 37 8.69 -10.10 17.86
CA GLY A 37 9.05 -8.93 17.06
C GLY A 37 9.56 -9.29 15.65
N ARG A 38 9.38 -10.53 15.21
CA ARG A 38 9.66 -10.92 13.83
C ARG A 38 8.62 -10.27 12.93
N GLN A 39 9.07 -9.65 11.83
CA GLN A 39 8.20 -8.92 10.92
C GLN A 39 8.04 -9.65 9.60
N TYR A 40 6.83 -9.61 9.07
CA TYR A 40 6.44 -10.24 7.83
C TYR A 40 5.79 -9.20 6.93
N TRP A 41 5.99 -9.39 5.63
CA TRP A 41 5.42 -8.51 4.61
C TRP A 41 4.69 -9.35 3.58
N GLY A 42 3.44 -8.97 3.33
CA GLY A 42 2.64 -9.46 2.22
C GLY A 42 2.39 -8.31 1.26
N LEU A 43 2.62 -8.51 -0.04
CA LEU A 43 2.10 -7.61 -1.08
C LEU A 43 1.59 -8.36 -2.30
N ARG A 44 0.41 -7.96 -2.77
CA ARG A 44 -0.21 -8.46 -3.98
C ARG A 44 -0.75 -7.33 -4.85
N GLY A 45 -0.33 -7.27 -6.11
CA GLY A 45 -0.90 -6.38 -7.13
C GLY A 45 -1.91 -7.10 -8.01
N ALA A 46 -2.91 -6.40 -8.53
CA ALA A 46 -3.89 -6.92 -9.48
C ALA A 46 -4.33 -5.83 -10.46
N ASP A 47 -4.55 -6.23 -11.71
CA ASP A 47 -5.08 -5.37 -12.78
C ASP A 47 -4.24 -4.10 -13.07
N ASP A 48 -3.02 -4.01 -12.54
CA ASP A 48 -2.08 -2.90 -12.79
C ASP A 48 -1.42 -3.08 -14.15
N PHE A 49 -0.57 -4.09 -14.39
CA PHE A 49 0.06 -4.22 -15.72
C PHE A 49 -0.82 -4.86 -16.80
N VAL A 50 -1.63 -5.86 -16.43
CA VAL A 50 -2.51 -6.60 -17.34
C VAL A 50 -3.82 -6.89 -16.62
N ARG A 51 -4.94 -6.43 -17.18
CA ARG A 51 -6.28 -6.70 -16.63
C ARG A 51 -6.55 -8.21 -16.60
N GLY A 52 -7.12 -8.69 -15.50
CA GLY A 52 -7.38 -10.12 -15.26
C GLY A 52 -6.15 -10.90 -14.77
N MET A 53 -5.05 -10.22 -14.49
CA MET A 53 -3.86 -10.84 -13.90
C MET A 53 -3.58 -10.21 -12.54
N THR A 54 -3.11 -11.04 -11.63
CA THR A 54 -2.43 -10.61 -10.42
C THR A 54 -0.94 -10.77 -10.61
N HIS A 55 -0.17 -9.96 -9.89
CA HIS A 55 1.27 -10.01 -9.93
C HIS A 55 1.85 -9.72 -8.57
N VAL A 56 3.11 -10.08 -8.48
CA VAL A 56 4.00 -9.62 -7.44
C VAL A 56 4.66 -8.35 -7.97
N VAL A 57 4.61 -7.23 -7.24
CA VAL A 57 5.24 -5.97 -7.71
C VAL A 57 6.75 -6.17 -7.76
N SER A 58 7.34 -6.02 -8.94
CA SER A 58 8.78 -6.10 -9.17
C SER A 58 9.48 -4.91 -8.48
N PRO A 59 10.66 -5.11 -7.84
CA PRO A 59 11.53 -6.26 -7.98
C PRO A 59 11.30 -7.42 -7.00
N ILE A 60 10.58 -7.26 -5.89
CA ILE A 60 10.41 -8.31 -4.86
C ILE A 60 9.15 -8.00 -4.05
N CYS A 61 8.11 -8.84 -4.11
CA CYS A 61 6.88 -8.77 -3.30
C CYS A 61 6.31 -10.20 -3.08
N GLY A 62 5.12 -10.38 -2.51
CA GLY A 62 4.60 -11.69 -2.08
C GLY A 62 4.74 -11.87 -0.57
N PHE A 63 4.81 -13.10 -0.07
CA PHE A 63 4.96 -13.38 1.37
C PHE A 63 6.45 -13.43 1.75
N ARG A 64 6.89 -12.49 2.58
CA ARG A 64 8.29 -12.24 2.91
C ARG A 64 8.53 -12.22 4.40
N LEU A 65 9.72 -12.67 4.79
CA LEU A 65 10.28 -12.42 6.10
C LEU A 65 11.19 -11.17 6.03
N LEU A 66 10.93 -10.19 6.89
CA LEU A 66 11.74 -8.98 6.97
C LEU A 66 12.87 -9.15 8.00
N ALA A 67 14.12 -9.10 7.55
CA ALA A 67 15.28 -9.03 8.42
C ALA A 67 15.36 -7.63 9.06
N ARG A 68 15.75 -7.54 10.34
CA ARG A 68 15.95 -6.25 11.05
C ARG A 68 17.31 -5.62 10.74
N ASP A 69 17.63 -5.53 9.45
CA ASP A 69 18.79 -4.82 8.94
C ASP A 69 18.59 -4.45 7.46
N PHE A 70 19.47 -3.61 6.92
CA PHE A 70 19.40 -3.13 5.54
C PHE A 70 20.22 -3.94 4.52
N ASN A 71 20.95 -4.96 4.96
CA ASN A 71 21.90 -5.70 4.12
C ASN A 71 21.39 -7.10 3.77
N THR A 72 20.46 -7.64 4.55
CA THR A 72 19.84 -8.94 4.34
C THR A 72 18.63 -8.77 3.42
N PRO A 73 18.59 -9.43 2.25
CA PRO A 73 17.41 -9.44 1.40
C PRO A 73 16.18 -10.00 2.14
N ALA A 74 15.00 -9.52 1.77
CA ALA A 74 13.75 -10.08 2.28
C ALA A 74 13.46 -11.44 1.61
N ASP A 75 13.76 -12.52 2.32
CA ASP A 75 13.58 -13.87 1.82
C ASP A 75 12.11 -14.20 1.57
N HIS A 76 11.86 -15.07 0.58
CA HIS A 76 10.56 -15.72 0.45
C HIS A 76 10.26 -16.51 1.71
N LEU A 77 9.08 -16.26 2.28
CA LEU A 77 8.60 -17.06 3.39
C LEU A 77 8.28 -18.50 2.93
N PHE A 78 7.71 -18.62 1.73
CA PHE A 78 7.31 -19.90 1.13
C PHE A 78 8.06 -20.08 -0.19
N SER A 79 8.98 -21.05 -0.24
CA SER A 79 9.91 -21.22 -1.35
C SER A 79 9.21 -21.67 -2.64
N GLU A 80 8.09 -22.38 -2.54
CA GLU A 80 7.28 -22.77 -3.70
C GLU A 80 6.70 -21.55 -4.44
N TYR A 81 6.47 -20.44 -3.75
CA TYR A 81 5.97 -19.22 -4.36
C TYR A 81 7.07 -18.34 -4.96
N SER A 82 8.35 -18.72 -4.82
CA SER A 82 9.45 -17.98 -5.45
C SER A 82 9.46 -18.01 -6.97
N THR A 83 8.73 -18.95 -7.57
CA THR A 83 8.68 -19.14 -9.02
C THR A 83 7.51 -18.41 -9.71
N ILE A 84 6.58 -17.84 -8.94
CA ILE A 84 5.37 -17.16 -9.41
C ILE A 84 5.44 -15.64 -9.23
N ASP A 85 6.65 -15.10 -9.04
CA ASP A 85 6.95 -13.68 -8.81
C ASP A 85 6.61 -12.74 -9.98
N TRP A 86 5.95 -13.25 -11.02
CA TRP A 86 5.63 -12.45 -12.20
C TRP A 86 4.13 -12.27 -12.33
N PHE A 87 3.40 -13.26 -12.82
CA PHE A 87 1.97 -13.11 -13.05
C PHE A 87 1.24 -14.42 -12.81
N GLU A 88 0.06 -14.29 -12.22
CA GLU A 88 -0.89 -15.39 -12.13
C GLU A 88 -2.26 -14.92 -12.64
N PRO A 89 -3.02 -15.78 -13.33
CA PRO A 89 -4.40 -15.44 -13.67
C PRO A 89 -5.20 -15.30 -12.39
N LEU A 90 -6.03 -14.26 -12.31
CA LEU A 90 -6.99 -14.12 -11.22
C LEU A 90 -8.40 -14.51 -11.67
N THR A 91 -9.20 -14.94 -10.71
CA THR A 91 -10.65 -15.09 -10.86
C THR A 91 -11.33 -14.17 -9.88
N TYR A 92 -12.36 -13.46 -10.33
CA TYR A 92 -13.11 -12.51 -9.53
C TYR A 92 -14.56 -12.94 -9.43
N LEU A 93 -15.08 -13.00 -8.21
CA LEU A 93 -16.49 -13.27 -7.92
C LEU A 93 -17.02 -12.17 -6.99
N ALA A 94 -18.25 -11.74 -7.23
CA ALA A 94 -18.95 -10.82 -6.35
C ALA A 94 -20.44 -11.18 -6.26
N SER A 95 -20.96 -11.27 -5.04
CA SER A 95 -22.39 -11.36 -4.73
C SER A 95 -22.85 -10.08 -4.02
N ALA A 96 -24.03 -10.06 -3.41
CA ALA A 96 -24.45 -8.93 -2.57
C ALA A 96 -23.70 -8.90 -1.22
N GLU A 97 -23.27 -10.06 -0.74
CA GLU A 97 -22.71 -10.33 0.58
C GLU A 97 -21.17 -10.47 0.57
N GLN A 98 -20.57 -10.77 -0.58
CA GLN A 98 -19.15 -11.06 -0.64
C GLN A 98 -18.48 -10.55 -1.92
N VAL A 99 -17.20 -10.19 -1.81
CA VAL A 99 -16.27 -10.02 -2.94
C VAL A 99 -15.06 -10.93 -2.73
N GLN A 100 -14.69 -11.68 -3.77
CA GLN A 100 -13.55 -12.60 -3.73
C GLN A 100 -12.66 -12.44 -4.96
N THR A 101 -11.35 -12.45 -4.73
CA THR A 101 -10.32 -12.56 -5.76
C THR A 101 -9.49 -13.80 -5.47
N PHE A 102 -9.46 -14.75 -6.40
CA PHE A 102 -8.69 -15.99 -6.31
C PHE A 102 -7.53 -15.98 -7.30
N TYR A 103 -6.44 -16.64 -6.94
CA TYR A 103 -5.30 -16.92 -7.79
C TYR A 103 -4.62 -18.22 -7.30
N PRO A 104 -3.80 -18.89 -8.13
CA PRO A 104 -3.17 -20.16 -7.77
C PRO A 104 -2.45 -20.17 -6.41
N SER A 105 -1.81 -19.06 -6.03
CA SER A 105 -1.12 -18.92 -4.74
C SER A 105 -1.96 -18.41 -3.57
N GLY A 106 -3.26 -18.16 -3.73
CA GLY A 106 -4.09 -17.68 -2.63
C GLY A 106 -5.40 -17.01 -3.02
N ARG A 107 -5.99 -16.32 -2.06
CA ARG A 107 -7.24 -15.58 -2.26
C ARG A 107 -7.39 -14.43 -1.29
N ILE A 108 -8.14 -13.43 -1.71
CA ILE A 108 -8.52 -12.26 -0.91
C ILE A 108 -10.05 -12.18 -0.92
N GLU A 109 -10.63 -12.01 0.26
CA GLU A 109 -12.08 -12.02 0.48
C GLU A 109 -12.48 -10.78 1.29
N ARG A 110 -13.67 -10.26 0.98
CA ARG A 110 -14.35 -9.19 1.70
C ARG A 110 -15.80 -9.58 1.92
N ASP A 111 -16.26 -9.50 3.15
CA ASP A 111 -17.66 -9.74 3.55
C ASP A 111 -18.01 -8.91 4.80
N ASP A 112 -19.11 -9.24 5.48
CA ASP A 112 -19.59 -8.55 6.67
C ASP A 112 -18.66 -8.73 7.90
N GLU A 113 -17.78 -9.73 7.91
CA GLU A 113 -16.77 -9.96 8.96
C GLU A 113 -15.44 -9.23 8.67
N GLY A 114 -15.31 -8.66 7.47
CA GLY A 114 -14.24 -7.73 7.12
C GLY A 114 -13.38 -8.21 5.96
N PHE A 115 -12.06 -8.17 6.15
CA PHE A 115 -11.03 -8.54 5.19
C PHE A 115 -10.40 -9.87 5.58
N HIS A 116 -10.22 -10.75 4.59
CA HIS A 116 -9.55 -12.03 4.78
C HIS A 116 -8.55 -12.26 3.64
N TRP A 117 -7.32 -12.61 3.97
CA TRP A 117 -6.28 -12.89 2.99
C TRP A 117 -5.55 -14.16 3.34
N PHE A 118 -5.50 -15.06 2.36
CA PHE A 118 -4.89 -16.36 2.50
C PHE A 118 -3.92 -16.65 1.37
N ASP A 119 -2.87 -17.41 1.69
CA ASP A 119 -2.17 -18.17 0.66
C ASP A 119 -2.92 -19.49 0.34
N ALA A 120 -2.47 -20.20 -0.69
CA ALA A 120 -3.10 -21.44 -1.15
C ALA A 120 -2.93 -22.62 -0.17
N SER A 121 -1.91 -22.57 0.69
CA SER A 121 -1.63 -23.64 1.66
C SER A 121 -2.23 -23.39 3.05
N GLY A 122 -2.81 -22.22 3.31
CA GLY A 122 -3.35 -21.83 4.61
C GLY A 122 -2.27 -21.54 5.67
N ARG A 123 -1.04 -21.25 5.23
CA ARG A 123 0.08 -20.87 6.10
C ARG A 123 0.21 -19.36 6.24
N TRP A 124 -0.39 -18.59 5.35
CA TRP A 124 -0.68 -17.18 5.55
C TRP A 124 -2.18 -17.05 5.69
N GLU A 125 -2.64 -16.58 6.83
CA GLU A 125 -4.05 -16.35 7.12
C GLU A 125 -4.16 -15.06 7.91
N ILE A 126 -4.65 -14.00 7.27
CA ILE A 126 -4.76 -12.67 7.85
C ILE A 126 -6.22 -12.21 7.77
N HIS A 127 -6.72 -11.68 8.87
CA HIS A 127 -8.07 -11.16 9.01
C HIS A 127 -8.05 -9.76 9.59
N GLY A 128 -8.98 -8.90 9.21
CA GLY A 128 -9.11 -7.64 9.90
C GLY A 128 -10.22 -6.75 9.41
N ASN A 129 -10.29 -5.57 10.02
CA ASN A 129 -11.35 -4.60 9.78
C ASN A 129 -10.75 -3.26 9.42
N THR A 130 -11.44 -2.55 8.51
CA THR A 130 -11.06 -1.18 8.15
C THR A 130 -11.26 -0.27 9.36
N VAL A 131 -10.19 0.38 9.80
CA VAL A 131 -10.18 1.28 10.97
C VAL A 131 -10.18 2.75 10.59
N SER A 132 -9.90 3.07 9.33
CA SER A 132 -10.05 4.42 8.77
C SER A 132 -11.31 4.56 7.94
N ALA A 133 -11.65 5.81 7.60
CA ALA A 133 -12.47 6.05 6.42
C ALA A 133 -11.72 5.60 5.15
N VAL A 134 -12.46 5.31 4.09
CA VAL A 134 -11.91 5.13 2.74
C VAL A 134 -11.55 6.51 2.21
N VAL A 135 -10.29 6.76 1.88
CA VAL A 135 -9.82 8.09 1.46
C VAL A 135 -9.53 8.11 -0.03
N LEU A 136 -10.06 9.13 -0.72
CA LEU A 136 -9.77 9.41 -2.12
C LEU A 136 -8.90 10.67 -2.26
N THR A 137 -7.75 10.47 -2.91
CA THR A 137 -6.92 11.53 -3.48
C THR A 137 -7.31 11.74 -4.93
N HIS A 138 -7.70 12.96 -5.26
CA HIS A 138 -8.07 13.35 -6.62
C HIS A 138 -6.97 14.24 -7.18
N VAL A 139 -6.41 13.83 -8.31
CA VAL A 139 -5.50 14.63 -9.13
C VAL A 139 -6.32 15.08 -10.35
N PRO A 140 -6.74 16.35 -10.38
CA PRO A 140 -7.47 16.87 -11.55
C PRO A 140 -6.53 16.98 -12.75
N THR A 141 -7.09 16.98 -13.95
CA THR A 141 -6.36 17.28 -15.18
C THR A 141 -5.60 18.61 -15.07
N GLN A 142 -4.34 18.59 -15.50
CA GLN A 142 -3.41 19.70 -15.56
C GLN A 142 -2.88 19.81 -16.99
N ASP A 143 -3.24 20.90 -17.68
CA ASP A 143 -2.82 21.15 -19.07
C ASP A 143 -1.29 21.05 -19.24
N GLU A 144 -0.54 21.47 -18.22
CA GLU A 144 0.92 21.50 -18.20
C GLU A 144 1.58 20.10 -18.15
N LEU A 145 0.86 19.10 -17.63
CA LEU A 145 1.33 17.72 -17.53
C LEU A 145 0.78 16.82 -18.65
N ALA A 146 -0.08 17.37 -19.52
CA ALA A 146 -0.82 16.62 -20.53
C ALA A 146 -1.43 15.33 -19.95
N ASP A 147 -1.99 15.44 -18.75
CA ASP A 147 -2.37 14.30 -17.93
C ASP A 147 -3.90 14.07 -17.91
N ASN A 148 -4.34 13.15 -17.05
CA ASN A 148 -5.71 12.67 -17.01
C ASN A 148 -6.32 12.91 -15.63
N ASP A 149 -7.65 12.94 -15.58
CA ASP A 149 -8.40 12.92 -14.32
C ASP A 149 -8.12 11.59 -13.61
N VAL A 150 -7.50 11.64 -12.42
CA VAL A 150 -7.03 10.45 -11.70
C VAL A 150 -7.46 10.46 -10.25
N TYR A 151 -7.82 9.27 -9.75
CA TYR A 151 -8.13 9.05 -8.36
C TYR A 151 -7.25 7.95 -7.79
N TYR A 152 -6.78 8.14 -6.58
CA TYR A 152 -6.14 7.11 -5.78
C TYR A 152 -6.93 6.89 -4.50
N ARG A 153 -7.17 5.63 -4.16
CA ARG A 153 -7.88 5.24 -2.95
C ARG A 153 -6.95 4.50 -2.02
N HIS A 154 -7.01 4.83 -0.74
CA HIS A 154 -6.28 4.15 0.32
C HIS A 154 -7.18 4.04 1.56
N GLU A 155 -6.97 2.98 2.33
CA GLU A 155 -7.62 2.75 3.62
C GLU A 155 -6.68 1.93 4.53
N LEU A 156 -6.85 2.06 5.85
CA LEU A 156 -6.12 1.27 6.83
C LEU A 156 -7.01 0.22 7.43
N MET A 157 -6.46 -0.98 7.56
CA MET A 157 -7.04 -2.10 8.28
C MET A 157 -6.14 -2.48 9.44
N HIS A 158 -6.74 -2.72 10.59
CA HIS A 158 -6.06 -3.40 11.69
C HIS A 158 -6.30 -4.90 11.54
N VAL A 159 -5.22 -5.69 11.51
CA VAL A 159 -5.28 -7.11 11.17
C VAL A 159 -4.63 -7.99 12.22
N THR A 160 -5.16 -9.20 12.35
CA THR A 160 -4.64 -10.32 13.15
C THR A 160 -4.71 -11.59 12.34
N GLY A 161 -3.92 -12.60 12.69
CA GLY A 161 -4.01 -13.88 12.01
C GLY A 161 -2.88 -14.80 12.40
N SER A 162 -2.54 -15.73 11.51
CA SER A 162 -1.42 -16.65 11.71
C SER A 162 -0.53 -16.74 10.47
N ILE A 163 0.77 -16.91 10.73
CA ILE A 163 1.78 -17.22 9.73
C ILE A 163 2.54 -18.47 10.17
N ASP A 164 2.44 -19.56 9.39
CA ASP A 164 2.96 -20.89 9.77
C ASP A 164 2.48 -21.33 11.18
N GLY A 165 1.24 -20.98 11.54
CA GLY A 165 0.66 -21.25 12.86
C GLY A 165 1.18 -20.36 14.00
N VAL A 166 2.00 -19.35 13.70
CA VAL A 166 2.42 -18.32 14.66
C VAL A 166 1.46 -17.15 14.60
N ASP A 167 0.91 -16.78 15.75
CA ASP A 167 0.01 -15.62 15.86
C ASP A 167 0.74 -14.32 15.49
N VAL A 168 0.10 -13.52 14.65
CA VAL A 168 0.60 -12.23 14.20
C VAL A 168 -0.48 -11.16 14.30
N SER A 169 -0.03 -9.92 14.42
CA SER A 169 -0.86 -8.72 14.35
C SER A 169 -0.15 -7.63 13.59
N GLY A 170 -0.90 -6.74 12.96
CA GLY A 170 -0.34 -5.53 12.40
C GLY A 170 -1.34 -4.80 11.55
N TYR A 171 -0.90 -4.25 10.44
CA TYR A 171 -1.79 -3.50 9.57
C TYR A 171 -1.78 -4.04 8.16
N ALA A 172 -2.91 -3.84 7.49
CA ALA A 172 -3.02 -3.99 6.06
C ALA A 172 -3.60 -2.71 5.45
N HIS A 173 -3.40 -2.53 4.16
CA HIS A 173 -4.08 -1.53 3.36
C HIS A 173 -4.56 -2.13 2.05
N GLN A 174 -5.50 -1.45 1.41
CA GLN A 174 -5.92 -1.79 0.08
C GLN A 174 -6.02 -0.54 -0.79
N ASP A 175 -5.19 -0.52 -1.83
CA ASP A 175 -4.99 0.62 -2.68
C ASP A 175 -5.58 0.39 -4.06
N PHE A 176 -6.14 1.46 -4.63
CA PHE A 176 -6.77 1.43 -5.94
C PHE A 176 -6.41 2.69 -6.70
N ALA A 177 -5.94 2.53 -7.93
CA ALA A 177 -5.76 3.62 -8.86
C ALA A 177 -6.89 3.59 -9.90
N TYR A 178 -7.44 4.77 -10.19
CA TYR A 178 -8.45 4.96 -11.22
C TYR A 178 -8.00 6.04 -12.20
N GLY A 179 -8.15 5.76 -13.48
CA GLY A 179 -7.85 6.69 -14.57
C GLY A 179 -8.68 6.37 -15.81
N PRO A 180 -8.41 7.01 -16.95
CA PRO A 180 -9.07 6.68 -18.20
C PRO A 180 -8.97 5.19 -18.53
N ASP A 181 -10.02 4.67 -19.17
CA ASP A 181 -10.07 3.24 -19.49
C ASP A 181 -8.87 2.79 -20.33
N GLY A 182 -8.34 1.62 -19.99
CA GLY A 182 -7.16 1.04 -20.61
C GLY A 182 -5.81 1.59 -20.14
N LEU A 183 -5.76 2.66 -19.34
CA LEU A 183 -4.52 3.08 -18.68
C LEU A 183 -4.20 2.25 -17.45
N ILE A 184 -2.91 2.06 -17.21
CA ILE A 184 -2.35 1.36 -16.04
C ILE A 184 -1.66 2.34 -15.10
N TYR A 185 -1.37 1.95 -13.86
CA TYR A 185 -0.84 2.87 -12.84
C TYR A 185 0.42 3.61 -13.28
N THR A 186 1.34 2.90 -13.92
CA THR A 186 2.61 3.44 -14.44
C THR A 186 2.43 4.45 -15.58
N GLU A 187 1.22 4.54 -16.14
CA GLU A 187 0.83 5.52 -17.15
C GLU A 187 0.13 6.75 -16.53
N LEU A 188 -0.20 6.73 -15.24
CA LEU A 188 -0.90 7.82 -14.56
C LEU A 188 0.07 8.92 -14.06
N PRO A 189 -0.35 10.20 -14.01
CA PRO A 189 0.44 11.32 -13.51
C PRO A 189 0.99 11.11 -12.10
N ILE A 190 0.27 10.39 -11.24
CA ILE A 190 0.72 10.09 -9.88
C ILE A 190 2.08 9.38 -9.92
N ALA A 191 2.20 8.26 -10.62
CA ALA A 191 3.44 7.50 -10.73
C ALA A 191 4.51 8.23 -11.56
N ARG A 192 4.09 8.89 -12.65
CA ARG A 192 5.02 9.45 -13.65
C ARG A 192 5.63 10.78 -13.24
N ASN A 193 4.82 11.67 -12.65
CA ASN A 193 5.14 13.09 -12.53
C ASN A 193 5.15 13.57 -11.08
N LEU A 194 4.28 13.01 -10.22
CA LEU A 194 4.01 13.59 -8.90
C LEU A 194 4.76 12.87 -7.79
N GLN A 195 4.61 11.55 -7.66
CA GLN A 195 5.12 10.78 -6.53
C GLN A 195 6.65 10.82 -6.45
N GLY A 196 7.18 11.26 -5.30
CA GLY A 196 8.55 10.97 -4.88
C GLY A 196 8.61 9.89 -3.80
N MET A 197 7.64 9.90 -2.89
CA MET A 197 7.51 8.95 -1.80
C MET A 197 6.02 8.81 -1.41
N TRP A 198 5.63 7.64 -0.94
CA TRP A 198 4.41 7.48 -0.15
C TRP A 198 4.73 6.75 1.16
N MET A 199 3.88 6.98 2.15
CA MET A 199 3.92 6.29 3.43
C MET A 199 2.53 5.80 3.81
N SER A 200 2.48 4.64 4.45
CA SER A 200 1.30 4.11 5.11
C SER A 200 1.73 3.53 6.46
N TRP A 201 0.99 3.83 7.53
CA TRP A 201 1.31 3.31 8.86
C TRP A 201 0.07 3.13 9.73
N LEU A 202 0.23 2.24 10.69
CA LEU A 202 -0.70 2.06 11.80
C LEU A 202 0.12 1.85 13.08
N HIS A 203 -0.39 2.35 14.19
CA HIS A 203 0.16 2.13 15.51
C HIS A 203 -0.93 1.95 16.55
N GLU A 204 -0.58 1.30 17.64
CA GLU A 204 -1.42 1.11 18.82
C GLU A 204 -0.77 1.76 20.02
N TYR A 205 -1.56 2.47 20.82
CA TYR A 205 -1.14 2.95 22.13
C TYR A 205 -1.36 1.88 23.20
N ASP A 206 -0.77 2.08 24.38
CA ASP A 206 -0.88 1.12 25.52
C ASP A 206 -2.32 0.83 25.98
N ASP A 207 -3.27 1.72 25.69
CA ASP A 207 -4.69 1.55 26.01
C ASP A 207 -5.49 0.83 24.89
N GLY A 208 -4.81 0.36 23.85
CA GLY A 208 -5.40 -0.35 22.72
C GLY A 208 -6.08 0.54 21.67
N THR A 209 -6.07 1.86 21.85
CA THR A 209 -6.51 2.77 20.79
C THR A 209 -5.51 2.76 19.63
N VAL A 210 -6.04 2.83 18.40
CA VAL A 210 -5.23 2.88 17.18
C VAL A 210 -5.10 4.30 16.66
N GLY A 211 -3.92 4.60 16.12
CA GLY A 211 -3.67 5.75 15.25
C GLY A 211 -3.02 5.27 13.95
N GLY A 212 -2.90 6.17 12.99
CA GLY A 212 -2.26 5.84 11.73
C GLY A 212 -2.47 6.90 10.66
N GLY A 213 -2.11 6.56 9.43
CA GLY A 213 -2.40 7.39 8.29
C GLY A 213 -1.75 6.89 7.02
N SER A 214 -1.92 7.68 5.97
CA SER A 214 -1.13 7.55 4.75
C SER A 214 -0.96 8.92 4.12
N PHE A 215 0.19 9.17 3.52
CA PHE A 215 0.43 10.38 2.77
C PHE A 215 1.42 10.15 1.63
N TRP A 216 1.44 11.13 0.74
CA TRP A 216 2.37 11.23 -0.38
C TRP A 216 3.23 12.46 -0.21
N GLN A 217 4.45 12.40 -0.75
CA GLN A 217 5.32 13.54 -0.90
C GLN A 217 5.78 13.63 -2.36
N GLY A 218 5.67 14.84 -2.92
CA GLY A 218 6.06 15.16 -4.28
C GLY A 218 7.54 14.94 -4.55
N ARG A 219 7.89 14.46 -5.75
CA ARG A 219 9.28 14.38 -6.21
C ARG A 219 9.89 15.77 -6.39
N SER A 220 11.21 15.87 -6.23
CA SER A 220 12.00 17.06 -6.61
C SER A 220 11.47 18.41 -6.09
N GLY A 221 10.88 18.44 -4.90
CA GLY A 221 10.37 19.67 -4.29
C GLY A 221 9.01 20.14 -4.82
N LEU A 222 8.30 19.31 -5.60
CA LEU A 222 6.92 19.59 -6.00
C LEU A 222 6.03 19.75 -4.76
N ASP A 223 5.15 20.76 -4.79
CA ASP A 223 4.12 20.97 -3.78
C ASP A 223 2.97 19.98 -3.97
N PHE A 224 3.24 18.73 -3.65
CA PHE A 224 2.30 17.62 -3.68
C PHE A 224 2.40 16.88 -2.36
N GLY A 225 1.42 17.12 -1.47
CA GLY A 225 1.38 16.52 -0.14
C GLY A 225 -0.03 16.07 0.28
N PRO A 226 -0.76 15.28 -0.51
CA PRO A 226 -2.03 14.72 -0.05
C PRO A 226 -1.80 13.61 0.98
N GLY A 227 -2.64 13.56 2.01
CA GLY A 227 -2.59 12.51 3.01
C GLY A 227 -3.72 12.58 4.02
N TYR A 228 -3.79 11.61 4.91
CA TYR A 228 -4.77 11.59 5.99
C TYR A 228 -4.18 11.01 7.26
N GLN A 229 -4.80 11.38 8.37
CA GLN A 229 -4.52 10.83 9.68
C GLN A 229 -5.77 10.15 10.26
N LEU A 230 -5.58 9.01 10.91
CA LEU A 230 -6.53 8.35 11.79
C LEU A 230 -6.15 8.65 13.23
N ARG A 231 -7.06 9.27 13.98
CA ARG A 231 -6.89 9.57 15.39
C ARG A 231 -8.24 9.55 16.09
N ASP A 232 -8.31 8.91 17.25
CA ASP A 232 -9.52 8.84 18.09
C ASP A 232 -10.76 8.36 17.28
N GLY A 233 -10.56 7.36 16.42
CA GLY A 233 -11.59 6.81 15.54
C GLY A 233 -12.03 7.73 14.39
N ARG A 234 -11.33 8.86 14.18
CA ARG A 234 -11.66 9.85 13.14
C ARG A 234 -10.57 9.94 12.09
N THR A 235 -10.95 9.81 10.82
CA THR A 235 -10.08 10.11 9.68
C THR A 235 -10.19 11.57 9.27
N THR A 236 -9.06 12.27 9.23
CA THR A 236 -8.95 13.67 8.78
C THR A 236 -8.03 13.74 7.58
N VAL A 237 -8.46 14.42 6.51
CA VAL A 237 -7.72 14.56 5.25
C VAL A 237 -6.95 15.88 5.20
N HIS A 238 -5.79 15.87 4.55
CA HIS A 238 -4.82 16.96 4.44
C HIS A 238 -4.31 17.06 3.01
N ASN A 239 -4.01 18.25 2.53
CA ASN A 239 -3.45 18.49 1.19
C ASN A 239 -2.09 19.20 1.23
N ASP A 240 -1.55 19.41 2.43
CA ASP A 240 -0.37 20.20 2.74
C ASP A 240 0.65 19.41 3.56
N VAL A 241 0.61 18.08 3.48
CA VAL A 241 1.56 17.22 4.19
C VAL A 241 2.98 17.59 3.79
N ARG A 242 3.87 17.61 4.79
CA ARG A 242 5.32 17.80 4.61
C ARG A 242 6.04 16.62 5.23
N ALA A 243 6.93 16.01 4.48
CA ALA A 243 7.70 14.86 4.93
C ALA A 243 9.19 15.10 4.63
N GLN A 244 10.04 14.91 5.64
CA GLN A 244 11.48 15.15 5.59
C GLN A 244 12.25 13.84 5.84
N PRO A 245 12.61 13.10 4.78
CA PRO A 245 13.37 11.87 4.91
C PRO A 245 14.83 12.17 5.30
N SER A 246 15.44 11.28 6.09
CA SER A 246 16.86 11.29 6.38
C SER A 246 17.50 9.98 5.97
N PHE A 247 18.72 10.06 5.43
CA PHE A 247 19.41 8.92 4.83
C PHE A 247 20.75 8.64 5.51
N ASP A 248 21.17 7.37 5.48
CA ASP A 248 22.53 6.98 5.87
C ASP A 248 23.56 7.33 4.77
N ALA A 249 24.84 7.01 5.04
CA ALA A 249 25.93 7.24 4.10
C ALA A 249 25.82 6.43 2.78
N ASN A 250 24.97 5.40 2.74
CA ASN A 250 24.70 4.59 1.56
C ASN A 250 23.41 5.01 0.83
N GLY A 251 22.78 6.12 1.25
CA GLY A 251 21.54 6.61 0.66
C GLY A 251 20.29 5.83 1.07
N ARG A 252 20.34 5.05 2.16
CA ARG A 252 19.19 4.30 2.67
C ARG A 252 18.37 5.16 3.62
N LEU A 253 17.05 5.12 3.50
CA LEU A 253 16.14 5.84 4.39
C LEU A 253 16.22 5.24 5.81
N ILE A 254 16.58 6.07 6.79
CA ILE A 254 16.74 5.65 8.20
C ILE A 254 15.75 6.33 9.14
N SER A 255 15.22 7.50 8.77
CA SER A 255 14.17 8.16 9.53
C SER A 255 13.34 9.09 8.64
N LEU A 256 12.15 9.44 9.13
CA LEU A 256 11.25 10.37 8.49
C LEU A 256 10.54 11.22 9.54
N ASP A 257 10.62 12.53 9.40
CA ASP A 257 9.76 13.47 10.13
C ASP A 257 8.62 13.89 9.21
N ALA A 258 7.38 13.87 9.69
CA ALA A 258 6.21 14.28 8.90
C ALA A 258 5.27 15.20 9.70
N THR A 259 4.66 16.16 9.01
CA THR A 259 3.63 17.05 9.57
C THR A 259 2.35 16.99 8.76
N LEU A 260 1.21 16.81 9.44
CA LEU A 260 -0.12 16.76 8.86
C LEU A 260 -1.02 17.71 9.67
N GLY A 261 -1.28 18.92 9.13
CA GLY A 261 -1.89 19.98 9.92
C GLY A 261 -1.04 20.34 11.15
N ASP A 262 -1.66 20.31 12.34
CA ASP A 262 -0.98 20.60 13.61
C ASP A 262 -0.26 19.37 14.21
N GLU A 263 -0.37 18.20 13.58
CA GLU A 263 0.24 16.97 14.07
C GLU A 263 1.64 16.77 13.48
N SER A 264 2.51 16.15 14.26
CA SER A 264 3.87 15.79 13.88
C SER A 264 4.14 14.34 14.26
N TYR A 265 4.83 13.63 13.37
CA TYR A 265 5.18 12.23 13.52
C TYR A 265 6.66 12.03 13.23
N ARG A 266 7.32 11.13 13.97
CA ARG A 266 8.70 10.71 13.70
C ARG A 266 8.81 9.22 13.58
N PHE A 267 9.48 8.76 12.54
CA PHE A 267 9.65 7.35 12.22
C PHE A 267 11.12 6.98 12.16
N ALA A 268 11.42 5.75 12.57
CA ALA A 268 12.72 5.13 12.37
C ALA A 268 12.55 3.86 11.53
N PHE A 269 13.44 3.69 10.55
CA PHE A 269 13.45 2.54 9.67
C PHE A 269 14.70 1.71 9.94
N ASN A 270 14.54 0.39 9.94
CA ASN A 270 15.64 -0.53 10.24
C ASN A 270 15.65 -1.77 9.33
N ASN A 271 14.77 -1.83 8.35
CA ASN A 271 14.63 -2.96 7.45
C ASN A 271 14.11 -2.55 6.07
N MET A 272 14.43 -3.37 5.08
CA MET A 272 14.04 -3.19 3.68
C MET A 272 13.42 -4.46 3.13
N GLY A 273 12.30 -4.32 2.42
CA GLY A 273 11.69 -5.41 1.66
C GLY A 273 12.18 -5.45 0.21
N SER A 274 12.53 -4.29 -0.34
CA SER A 274 13.10 -4.12 -1.67
C SER A 274 13.97 -2.85 -1.69
N PRO A 275 14.67 -2.54 -2.80
CA PRO A 275 15.40 -1.27 -2.95
C PRO A 275 14.57 0.00 -2.72
N LEU A 276 13.24 -0.06 -2.80
CA LEU A 276 12.34 1.08 -2.65
C LEU A 276 11.52 1.04 -1.34
N HIS A 277 11.35 -0.15 -0.76
CA HIS A 277 10.43 -0.38 0.35
C HIS A 277 11.17 -0.47 1.68
N TYR A 278 10.90 0.49 2.56
CA TYR A 278 11.45 0.60 3.89
C TYR A 278 10.37 0.33 4.93
N PHE A 279 10.76 -0.39 5.98
CA PHE A 279 9.88 -0.75 7.07
C PHE A 279 10.47 -0.24 8.39
N GLY A 280 9.61 -0.08 9.40
CA GLY A 280 10.01 0.50 10.66
C GLY A 280 8.87 0.77 11.59
N GLU A 281 9.08 1.74 12.48
CA GLU A 281 8.19 2.06 13.58
C GLU A 281 8.04 3.56 13.80
N LEU A 282 6.88 3.95 14.34
CA LEU A 282 6.65 5.26 14.92
C LEU A 282 7.43 5.37 16.23
N THR A 283 8.26 6.39 16.34
CA THR A 283 9.09 6.66 17.53
C THR A 283 8.51 7.76 18.41
N SER A 284 7.76 8.69 17.83
CA SER A 284 7.02 9.71 18.58
C SER A 284 5.96 10.37 17.70
N ASP A 285 4.93 10.89 18.35
CA ASP A 285 3.93 11.78 17.75
C ASP A 285 3.63 12.97 18.69
N THR A 286 2.80 13.91 18.22
CA THR A 286 2.36 15.08 19.00
C THR A 286 1.64 14.71 20.30
N SER A 287 1.01 13.53 20.38
CA SER A 287 0.28 13.12 21.59
C SER A 287 1.22 12.84 22.76
N GLY A 288 2.48 12.47 22.48
CA GLY A 288 3.47 12.10 23.48
C GLY A 288 3.12 10.81 24.23
N ARG A 289 2.12 10.07 23.77
CA ARG A 289 1.69 8.81 24.37
C ARG A 289 2.68 7.70 24.02
N SER A 290 2.78 6.73 24.92
CA SER A 290 3.54 5.50 24.69
C SER A 290 2.87 4.67 23.58
N VAL A 291 3.68 4.25 22.61
CA VAL A 291 3.28 3.39 21.50
C VAL A 291 3.61 1.95 21.88
N ALA A 292 2.58 1.10 21.96
CA ALA A 292 2.72 -0.31 22.29
C ALA A 292 3.27 -1.10 21.09
N ARG A 293 2.74 -0.81 19.90
CA ARG A 293 3.10 -1.45 18.63
C ARG A 293 2.97 -0.46 17.48
N SER A 294 3.82 -0.59 16.47
CA SER A 294 3.76 0.23 15.27
C SER A 294 4.26 -0.55 14.07
N TRP A 295 3.63 -0.28 12.92
CA TRP A 295 4.01 -0.84 11.64
C TRP A 295 3.99 0.27 10.60
N CYS A 296 5.15 0.53 10.02
CA CYS A 296 5.33 1.59 9.04
C CYS A 296 5.87 1.00 7.75
N TRP A 297 5.33 1.45 6.62
CA TRP A 297 5.84 1.13 5.29
C TRP A 297 5.97 2.41 4.47
N VAL A 298 7.18 2.65 3.99
CA VAL A 298 7.48 3.72 3.04
C VAL A 298 7.93 3.11 1.72
N GLU A 299 7.38 3.60 0.62
CA GLU A 299 8.02 3.48 -0.69
C GLU A 299 8.71 4.81 -1.01
N HIS A 300 10.03 4.77 -1.10
CA HIS A 300 10.84 5.91 -1.50
C HIS A 300 11.56 5.58 -2.80
N ALA A 301 10.98 6.06 -3.91
CA ALA A 301 11.44 5.74 -5.26
C ALA A 301 12.79 6.38 -5.62
N GLY A 302 13.09 7.57 -5.09
CA GLY A 302 14.20 8.39 -5.59
C GLY A 302 14.12 8.52 -7.13
N ASP A 303 15.24 8.29 -7.82
CA ASP A 303 15.32 8.32 -9.28
C ASP A 303 14.98 6.98 -9.97
N LEU A 304 14.40 6.01 -9.24
CA LEU A 304 14.09 4.68 -9.78
C LEU A 304 12.68 4.58 -10.41
N LEU A 305 11.81 5.58 -10.21
CA LEU A 305 10.50 5.69 -10.86
C LEU A 305 10.42 6.91 -11.80
N THR A 306 11.25 6.92 -12.84
CA THR A 306 11.18 7.93 -13.91
C THR A 306 10.20 7.51 -15.01
N PRO A 307 9.60 8.46 -15.76
CA PRO A 307 8.75 8.14 -16.90
C PRO A 307 9.40 7.15 -17.89
N ASP A 308 10.67 7.32 -18.21
CA ASP A 308 11.40 6.45 -19.14
C ASP A 308 11.55 5.01 -18.62
N LEU A 309 11.85 4.84 -17.32
CA LEU A 309 11.93 3.52 -16.70
C LEU A 309 10.56 2.85 -16.62
N LEU A 310 9.51 3.62 -16.33
CA LEU A 310 8.13 3.14 -16.31
C LEU A 310 7.67 2.72 -17.72
N ASP A 311 8.05 3.46 -18.76
CA ASP A 311 7.74 3.13 -20.15
C ASP A 311 8.47 1.86 -20.61
N LEU A 312 9.73 1.70 -20.21
CA LEU A 312 10.50 0.49 -20.44
C LEU A 312 9.86 -0.72 -19.74
N ALA A 313 9.50 -0.57 -18.46
CA ALA A 313 8.83 -1.62 -17.69
C ALA A 313 7.46 -1.99 -18.29
N SER A 314 6.73 -1.02 -18.83
CA SER A 314 5.39 -1.22 -19.39
C SER A 314 5.42 -1.77 -20.83
N ALA A 315 6.51 -1.55 -21.57
CA ALA A 315 6.64 -1.95 -22.97
C ALA A 315 6.46 -3.46 -23.20
N GLN A 316 6.91 -4.30 -22.24
CA GLN A 316 6.78 -5.76 -22.34
C GLN A 316 5.32 -6.25 -22.32
N PHE A 317 4.37 -5.43 -21.85
CA PHE A 317 2.96 -5.79 -21.74
C PHE A 317 2.11 -5.30 -22.91
N ARG A 318 2.68 -4.56 -23.89
CA ARG A 318 1.93 -3.95 -25.00
C ARG A 318 1.08 -4.97 -25.77
N LEU A 319 1.68 -6.11 -26.14
CA LEU A 319 0.97 -7.17 -26.87
C LEU A 319 -0.24 -7.70 -26.07
N ALA A 320 -0.05 -8.00 -24.77
CA ALA A 320 -1.12 -8.49 -23.90
C ALA A 320 -2.23 -7.45 -23.69
N ARG A 321 -1.90 -6.17 -23.84
CA ARG A 321 -2.82 -5.02 -23.75
C ARG A 321 -3.40 -4.58 -25.09
N GLY A 322 -3.05 -5.26 -26.20
CA GLY A 322 -3.52 -4.90 -27.54
C GLY A 322 -2.95 -3.59 -28.10
N ARG A 323 -1.71 -3.24 -27.73
CA ARG A 323 -0.96 -2.05 -28.17
C ARG A 323 0.32 -2.42 -28.91
#